data_AF-A0A0H4VLS2-F1
#
_entry.id   AF-A0A0H4VLS2-F1
#
_cell.length_a   1.000
_cell.length_b   1.000
_cell.length_c   1.000
_cell.angle_alpha   90.00
_cell.angle_beta   90.00
_cell.angle_gamma   90.00
#
_symmetry.space_group_name_H-M   'P 1'
#
loop_
_entity.id
_entity.type
_entity.pdbx_description
1 polymer ?
#
loop_
_entity_poly.entity_id
_entity_poly.type
_entity_poly.pdbx_seq_one_letter_code
_entity_poly.pdbx_strand_id
1 'polypeptide(L)' 'MKAKPQPLEPGDFYFNEQGLMVFTAQYHQRRGFCCQSGCKHCPFGFRKTDPSSPASGSKNGPENG' A
#
# COMPACT_ATOMS: atom_id res chain seq x y z
N MET A 1 -7.33 7.80 -25.53
CA MET A 1 -7.36 6.32 -25.50
C MET A 1 -7.72 5.89 -24.08
N LYS A 2 -8.80 5.13 -23.87
CA LYS A 2 -9.22 4.68 -22.54
C LYS A 2 -8.22 3.64 -22.03
N ALA A 3 -7.51 3.95 -20.93
CA ALA A 3 -6.58 3.02 -20.31
C ALA A 3 -7.33 1.75 -19.91
N LYS A 4 -6.99 0.62 -20.53
CA LYS A 4 -7.52 -0.70 -20.16
C LYS A 4 -7.09 -0.96 -18.70
N PRO A 5 -7.99 -1.37 -17.79
CA PRO A 5 -7.56 -1.72 -16.44
C PRO A 5 -6.54 -2.85 -16.56
N GLN A 6 -5.33 -2.61 -16.04
CA GLN A 6 -4.28 -3.61 -15.97
C GLN A 6 -4.77 -4.74 -15.05
N PRO A 7 -4.69 -6.02 -15.48
CA PRO A 7 -5.00 -7.13 -14.60
C PRO A 7 -4.02 -7.14 -13.42
N LEU A 8 -4.50 -7.57 -12.25
CA LEU A 8 -3.65 -7.77 -11.07
C LEU A 8 -2.74 -8.97 -11.32
N GLU A 9 -1.44 -8.80 -11.13
CA GLU A 9 -0.48 -9.90 -11.25
C GLU A 9 -0.20 -10.56 -9.90
N PRO A 10 0.23 -11.84 -9.89
CA PRO A 10 0.70 -12.48 -8.67
C PRO A 10 1.87 -11.68 -8.07
N GLY A 11 1.68 -11.13 -6.87
CA GLY A 11 2.64 -10.25 -6.17
C GLY A 11 2.21 -8.79 -6.02
N ASP A 12 1.18 -8.35 -6.76
CA ASP A 12 0.55 -7.03 -6.56
C ASP A 12 -0.29 -6.97 -5.28
N PHE A 13 -0.73 -8.13 -4.80
CA PHE A 13 -1.47 -8.28 -3.56
C PHE A 13 -1.10 -9.60 -2.89
N TYR A 14 -1.37 -9.69 -1.59
CA TYR A 14 -1.32 -10.92 -0.82
C TYR A 14 -2.55 -10.99 0.07
N PHE A 15 -2.91 -12.20 0.49
CA PHE A 15 -3.93 -12.40 1.53
C PHE A 15 -3.22 -12.54 2.88
N ASN A 16 -3.66 -11.78 3.88
CA ASN A 16 -3.18 -11.97 5.25
C ASN A 16 -3.90 -13.18 5.90
N GLU A 17 -3.50 -13.55 7.12
CA GLU A 17 -4.15 -14.65 7.88
C GLU A 17 -5.65 -14.46 8.12
N GLN A 18 -6.14 -13.22 8.04
CA GLN A 18 -7.56 -12.91 8.17
C GLN A 18 -8.33 -13.08 6.84
N GLY A 19 -7.67 -13.51 5.77
CA GLY A 19 -8.24 -13.62 4.43
C GLY A 19 -8.49 -12.26 3.76
N LEU A 20 -7.90 -11.18 4.29
CA LEU A 20 -8.03 -9.84 3.72
C LEU A 20 -7.01 -9.64 2.60
N MET A 21 -7.47 -9.09 1.49
CA MET A 21 -6.63 -8.70 0.36
C MET A 21 -5.85 -7.43 0.70
N VAL A 22 -4.53 -7.54 0.78
CA VAL A 22 -3.61 -6.42 1.03
C VAL A 22 -2.79 -6.15 -0.21
N PHE A 23 -2.92 -4.94 -0.75
CA PHE A 23 -2.13 -4.48 -1.91
C PHE A 23 -0.71 -4.12 -1.49
N THR A 24 0.26 -4.58 -2.28
CA THR A 24 1.68 -4.30 -2.08
C THR A 24 2.09 -2.96 -2.69
N ALA A 25 3.30 -2.50 -2.39
CA ALA A 25 3.86 -1.30 -3.01
C ALA A 25 4.01 -1.44 -4.54
N GLN A 26 4.28 -2.65 -5.03
CA GLN A 26 4.39 -2.97 -6.47
C GLN A 26 3.14 -2.56 -7.23
N TYR A 27 1.96 -2.92 -6.72
CA TYR A 27 0.68 -2.56 -7.34
C TYR A 27 0.52 -1.05 -7.50
N HIS A 28 0.86 -0.31 -6.45
CA HIS A 28 0.75 1.14 -6.44
C HIS A 28 1.77 1.80 -7.39
N GLN A 29 2.95 1.19 -7.54
CA GLN A 29 3.99 1.66 -8.45
C GLN A 29 3.62 1.39 -9.91
N ARG A 30 3.12 0.20 -10.24
CA ARG A 30 2.61 -0.16 -11.58
C ARG A 30 1.45 0.71 -12.03
N ARG A 31 0.55 1.06 -11.09
CA ARG A 31 -0.55 1.99 -11.34
C ARG A 31 -0.05 3.36 -11.81
N GLY A 32 1.15 3.75 -11.41
CA GLY A 32 1.78 5.00 -11.84
C GLY A 32 1.15 6.27 -11.27
N PHE A 33 0.17 6.15 -10.36
CA PHE A 33 -0.44 7.31 -9.70
C PHE A 33 -0.86 7.04 -8.26
N CYS A 34 -0.80 8.08 -7.43
CA CYS A 34 -1.25 8.03 -6.05
C CYS A 34 -2.79 8.03 -5.98
N CYS A 35 -3.37 7.02 -5.33
CA CYS A 35 -4.81 6.90 -5.11
C CYS A 35 -5.36 7.78 -3.98
N GLN A 36 -4.48 8.47 -3.23
CA GLN A 36 -4.81 9.32 -2.08
C GLN A 36 -5.70 8.64 -1.01
N SER A 37 -5.70 7.30 -0.96
CA SER A 37 -6.51 6.55 -0.01
C SER A 37 -5.83 6.39 1.37
N GLY A 38 -4.56 6.78 1.50
CA GLY A 38 -3.80 6.63 2.75
C GLY A 38 -3.24 5.23 3.00
N CYS A 39 -2.85 4.51 1.94
CA CYS A 39 -2.34 3.14 2.02
C CYS A 39 -1.05 3.04 2.83
N LYS A 40 -0.87 1.97 3.62
CA LYS A 40 0.36 1.74 4.40
C LYS A 40 1.62 1.59 3.54
N HIS A 41 1.51 0.92 2.38
CA HIS A 41 2.64 0.69 1.46
C HIS A 41 2.69 1.71 0.31
N CYS A 42 2.35 2.97 0.59
CA CYS A 42 2.33 3.99 -0.45
C CYS A 42 3.76 4.33 -0.91
N PRO A 43 4.14 4.07 -2.18
CA PRO A 43 5.47 4.45 -2.67
C PRO A 43 5.62 5.97 -2.80
N PHE A 44 4.50 6.71 -2.87
CA PHE A 44 4.46 8.17 -2.96
C PHE A 44 4.51 8.88 -1.60
N GLY A 45 4.57 8.13 -0.48
CA GLY A 45 4.58 8.71 0.87
C GLY A 45 3.27 9.40 1.30
N PHE A 46 2.17 9.18 0.55
CA PHE A 46 0.87 9.76 0.90
C PHE A 46 0.26 9.05 2.10
N ARG A 47 0.02 9.79 3.18
CA ARG A 47 -0.50 9.28 4.44
C ARG A 47 -1.71 10.11 4.83
N LYS A 48 -2.89 9.47 4.88
CA LYS A 48 -4.13 10.17 5.22
C LYS A 48 -4.09 10.48 6.71
N THR A 49 -4.06 11.77 7.06
CA THR A 49 -4.22 12.21 8.44
C THR A 49 -5.70 12.06 8.80
N ASP A 50 -6.04 10.91 9.35
CA ASP A 50 -7.34 10.73 9.98
C ASP A 50 -7.24 11.22 11.44
N PRO A 51 -8.07 12.18 11.88
CA PRO A 51 -8.04 12.67 13.26
C PRO A 51 -8.51 11.62 14.29
N SER A 52 -8.99 10.47 13.83
CA SER A 52 -9.60 9.39 14.62
C SER A 52 -8.68 8.17 14.84
N SER A 53 -7.47 8.15 14.28
CA SER A 53 -6.55 7.01 14.37
C SER A 53 -5.25 7.39 15.10
N PRO A 54 -5.20 7.33 16.44
CA PRO A 54 -3.97 7.55 17.17
C PRO A 54 -3.01 6.38 16.90
N ALA A 55 -1.86 6.69 16.30
CA ALA A 55 -0.64 5.89 16.29
C ALA A 55 -0.72 4.47 15.66
N SER A 56 -0.33 4.38 14.40
CA SER A 56 0.44 3.21 13.95
C SER A 56 1.47 3.64 12.91
N GLY A 57 2.53 4.28 13.40
CA GLY A 57 3.81 4.39 12.72
C GLY A 57 4.82 3.53 13.48
N SER A 58 4.66 2.21 13.43
CA SER A 58 5.68 1.27 13.87
C SER A 58 6.94 1.49 13.03
N LYS A 59 7.92 2.22 13.58
CA LYS A 59 9.33 1.91 13.34
C LYS A 59 9.64 0.69 14.19
N ASN A 60 9.52 -0.51 13.62
CA ASN A 60 10.21 -1.67 14.16
C ASN A 60 11.38 -1.92 13.20
N GLY A 61 12.60 -1.68 13.68
CA GLY A 61 13.86 -1.89 12.96
C GLY A 61 14.11 -3.37 12.62
N PRO A 62 15.19 -3.64 11.89
CA PRO A 62 16.39 -4.00 12.64
C PRO A 62 17.66 -3.32 12.08
N GLU A 63 18.36 -2.55 12.92
CA GLU A 63 19.81 -2.37 12.73
C GLU A 63 20.49 -3.21 13.81
N ASN A 64 20.98 -4.38 13.42
CA ASN A 64 21.98 -5.13 14.15
C ASN A 64 23.32 -4.71 13.55
N GLY A 65 24.19 -4.13 14.38
CA GLY A 65 25.55 -3.73 14.07
C GLY A 65 26.32 -3.54 15.37
#